data_AF-A0A9W9MM33-F1
#
_entry.id   AF-A0A9W9MM33-F1
#
_cell.length_a   1.000
_cell.length_b   1.000
_cell.length_c   1.000
_cell.angle_alpha   90.00
_cell.angle_beta   90.00
_cell.angle_gamma   90.00
#
_symmetry.space_group_name_H-M   'P 1'
#
loop_
_entity.id
_entity.type
_entity.pdbx_description
1 polymer ?
#
loop_
_entity_poly.entity_id
_entity_poly.type
_entity_poly.pdbx_seq_one_letter_code
_entity_poly.pdbx_strand_id
1 'polypeptide(L)'
;MSFHRQQTPDFESNQGQYELQTRSGMAITLAKRREIENQLSDVTTKQAELRPAQQALLNSTTLTEDYQHRLKMESIGSEIMDDFSRACNMLAELKRKANPDDQRVQTQIQYISDKIRQDIEGYRILQSDFDRQMRSQVRRRYEIAHEDATSQEVDQGVENVIFGQEEVFSVQGMRSEQASDARAAVMQRSAAIRKVEQDLITLAELSQEVAALVQQQEYAVVDIERGADETHKNFQQANDHLDKGIKSVRNARKWKWWALFICREYTSRRFESFTN
;
A
#
# COMPACT_ATOMS: atom_id res chain seq x y z
N MET A 1 -62.54 21.42 41.82
CA MET A 1 -61.69 21.86 40.70
C MET A 1 -60.25 21.48 41.03
N SER A 2 -59.82 20.29 40.60
CA SER A 2 -58.47 19.78 40.86
C SER A 2 -57.66 19.90 39.58
N PHE A 3 -56.70 20.82 39.56
CA PHE A 3 -55.81 21.05 38.43
C PHE A 3 -54.85 19.85 38.26
N HIS A 4 -55.03 19.10 37.17
CA HIS A 4 -54.05 18.14 36.68
C HIS A 4 -52.85 18.93 36.14
N ARG A 5 -51.71 18.83 36.81
CA ARG A 5 -50.41 19.31 36.31
C ARG A 5 -49.97 18.35 35.20
N GLN A 6 -50.05 18.78 33.94
CA GLN A 6 -49.41 18.09 32.82
C GLN A 6 -47.90 18.08 33.05
N GLN A 7 -47.31 16.88 33.08
CA GLN A 7 -45.87 16.68 33.00
C GLN A 7 -45.41 17.14 31.61
N THR A 8 -44.55 18.14 31.57
CA THR A 8 -43.77 18.47 30.37
C THR A 8 -42.81 17.31 30.08
N PRO A 9 -42.70 16.80 28.83
CA PRO A 9 -41.74 15.77 28.51
C PRO A 9 -40.31 16.32 28.63
N ASP A 10 -39.41 15.56 29.24
CA ASP A 10 -37.99 15.89 29.42
C ASP A 10 -37.23 15.93 28.07
N PHE A 11 -37.35 17.04 27.33
CA PHE A 11 -36.64 17.23 26.05
C PHE A 11 -35.13 17.56 26.23
N GLU A 12 -34.74 18.18 27.35
CA GLU A 12 -33.34 18.57 27.62
C GLU A 12 -32.44 17.37 27.94
N SER A 13 -32.99 16.33 28.59
CA SER A 13 -32.27 15.11 28.96
C SER A 13 -31.81 14.30 27.74
N ASN A 14 -32.61 14.33 26.66
CA ASN A 14 -32.36 13.55 25.45
C ASN A 14 -31.31 14.24 24.56
N GLN A 15 -31.35 15.57 24.43
CA GLN A 15 -30.35 16.33 23.65
C GLN A 15 -28.92 16.18 24.22
N GLY A 16 -28.76 16.20 25.55
CA GLY A 16 -27.46 15.97 26.18
C GLY A 16 -26.88 14.58 25.93
N GLN A 17 -27.73 13.55 25.87
CA GLN A 17 -27.29 12.18 25.56
C GLN A 17 -26.90 12.01 24.10
N TYR A 18 -27.64 12.62 23.16
CA TYR A 18 -27.26 12.63 21.75
C TYR A 18 -25.94 13.37 21.50
N GLU A 19 -25.73 14.53 22.13
CA GLU A 19 -24.46 15.27 21.98
C GLU A 19 -23.26 14.51 22.57
N LEU A 20 -23.43 13.84 23.72
CA LEU A 20 -22.39 12.99 24.33
C LEU A 20 -22.07 11.76 23.46
N GLN A 21 -23.08 11.10 22.91
CA GLN A 21 -22.89 9.93 22.03
C GLN A 21 -22.23 10.30 20.71
N THR A 22 -22.60 11.44 20.13
CA THR A 22 -22.02 11.98 18.88
C THR A 22 -20.58 12.42 19.09
N ARG A 23 -20.28 13.08 20.21
CA ARG A 23 -18.91 13.50 20.58
C ARG A 23 -18.00 12.30 20.84
N SER A 24 -18.54 11.22 21.42
CA SER A 24 -17.85 9.93 21.60
C SER A 24 -17.61 9.22 20.26
N GLY A 25 -18.62 9.15 19.38
CA GLY A 25 -18.50 8.55 18.05
C GLY A 25 -17.45 9.24 17.15
N MET A 26 -17.40 10.58 17.19
CA MET A 26 -16.38 11.35 16.49
C MET A 26 -14.97 11.11 17.08
N ALA A 27 -14.83 10.99 18.40
CA ALA A 27 -13.53 10.70 19.04
C ALA A 27 -12.99 9.32 18.61
N ILE A 28 -13.86 8.30 18.58
CA ILE A 28 -13.52 6.95 18.10
C ILE A 28 -13.11 7.00 16.62
N THR A 29 -13.87 7.71 15.79
CA THR A 29 -13.59 7.89 14.36
C THR A 29 -12.23 8.52 14.14
N LEU A 30 -11.90 9.59 14.86
CA LEU A 30 -10.60 10.26 14.77
C LEU A 30 -9.44 9.39 15.28
N ALA A 31 -9.66 8.56 16.30
CA ALA A 31 -8.65 7.63 16.79
C ALA A 31 -8.35 6.56 15.72
N LYS A 32 -9.40 5.94 15.16
CA LYS A 32 -9.27 4.91 14.11
C LYS A 32 -8.66 5.50 12.84
N ARG A 33 -9.04 6.72 12.47
CA ARG A 33 -8.40 7.48 11.38
C ARG A 33 -6.88 7.53 11.55
N ARG A 34 -6.41 8.01 12.70
CA ARG A 34 -4.97 8.14 12.98
C ARG A 34 -4.27 6.80 12.94
N GLU A 35 -4.92 5.75 13.41
CA GLU A 35 -4.39 4.39 13.36
C GLU A 35 -4.18 3.92 11.91
N ILE A 36 -5.19 4.12 11.04
CA ILE A 36 -5.09 3.82 9.60
C ILE A 36 -4.01 4.68 8.94
N GLU A 37 -3.97 5.98 9.22
CA GLU A 37 -2.94 6.88 8.69
C GLU A 37 -1.52 6.43 9.08
N ASN A 38 -1.33 5.93 10.29
CA ASN A 38 -0.04 5.39 10.72
C ASN A 38 0.34 4.12 9.97
N GLN A 39 -0.62 3.20 9.75
CA GLN A 39 -0.39 1.98 8.94
C GLN A 39 -0.03 2.35 7.50
N LEU A 40 -0.77 3.27 6.89
CA LEU A 40 -0.51 3.73 5.52
C LEU A 40 0.83 4.47 5.38
N SER A 41 1.24 5.22 6.41
CA SER A 41 2.58 5.81 6.47
C SER A 41 3.69 4.74 6.54
N ASP A 42 3.42 3.61 7.18
CA ASP A 42 4.36 2.49 7.24
C ASP A 42 4.44 1.76 5.90
N VAL A 43 3.29 1.52 5.24
CA VAL A 43 3.23 1.02 3.85
C VAL A 43 4.05 1.89 2.92
N THR A 44 3.89 3.20 3.00
CA THR A 44 4.65 4.16 2.20
C THR A 44 6.17 4.01 2.39
N THR A 45 6.60 3.73 3.63
CA THR A 45 8.03 3.49 3.93
C THR A 45 8.49 2.17 3.32
N LYS A 46 7.71 1.10 3.46
CA LYS A 46 7.99 -0.21 2.87
C LYS A 46 8.03 -0.16 1.34
N GLN A 47 7.15 0.62 0.70
CA GLN A 47 7.18 0.85 -0.76
C GLN A 47 8.50 1.50 -1.22
N ALA A 48 9.04 2.44 -0.44
CA ALA A 48 10.34 3.06 -0.72
C ALA A 48 11.50 2.05 -0.56
N GLU A 49 11.38 1.10 0.36
CA GLU A 49 12.35 0.01 0.54
C GLU A 49 12.20 -1.13 -0.48
N LEU A 50 11.00 -1.34 -1.02
CA LEU A 50 10.73 -2.36 -2.03
C LEU A 50 11.43 -2.05 -3.34
N ARG A 51 11.41 -0.78 -3.78
CA ARG A 51 12.05 -0.33 -5.03
C ARG A 51 13.50 -0.77 -5.19
N PRO A 52 14.42 -0.51 -4.23
CA PRO A 52 15.80 -0.96 -4.35
C PRO A 52 15.91 -2.49 -4.30
N ALA A 53 15.02 -3.20 -3.61
CA ALA A 53 15.01 -4.66 -3.63
C ALA A 53 14.60 -5.22 -5.01
N GLN A 54 13.57 -4.64 -5.62
CA GLN A 54 13.14 -4.94 -6.99
C GLN A 54 14.25 -4.63 -8.01
N GLN A 55 14.90 -3.47 -7.90
CA GLN A 55 16.01 -3.10 -8.78
C GLN A 55 17.22 -4.04 -8.61
N ALA A 56 17.52 -4.45 -7.38
CA ALA A 56 18.58 -5.42 -7.11
C ALA A 56 18.27 -6.79 -7.73
N LEU A 57 17.00 -7.23 -7.71
CA LEU A 57 16.59 -8.46 -8.38
C LEU A 57 16.72 -8.35 -9.91
N LEU A 58 16.34 -7.21 -10.50
CA LEU A 58 16.51 -6.98 -11.94
C LEU A 58 17.98 -7.00 -12.35
N ASN A 59 18.87 -6.51 -11.49
CA ASN A 59 20.30 -6.43 -11.74
C ASN A 59 21.08 -7.67 -11.26
N SER A 60 20.40 -8.70 -10.74
CA SER A 60 21.05 -9.92 -10.25
C SER A 60 21.83 -10.61 -11.37
N THR A 61 23.05 -11.06 -11.06
CA THR A 61 23.90 -11.78 -12.02
C THR A 61 24.14 -13.23 -11.64
N THR A 62 24.00 -13.54 -10.35
CA THR A 62 24.14 -14.89 -9.81
C THR A 62 22.82 -15.44 -9.25
N LEU A 63 22.67 -16.76 -9.22
CA LEU A 63 21.50 -17.41 -8.63
C LEU A 63 21.33 -17.11 -7.14
N THR A 64 22.44 -16.98 -6.40
CA THR A 64 22.42 -16.69 -4.96
C THR A 64 21.89 -15.28 -4.68
N GLU A 65 22.37 -14.28 -5.42
CA GLU A 65 21.86 -12.90 -5.32
C GLU A 65 20.38 -12.83 -5.70
N ASP A 66 20.00 -13.49 -6.80
CA ASP A 66 18.61 -13.54 -7.27
C ASP A 66 17.68 -14.11 -6.20
N TYR A 67 18.08 -15.24 -5.57
CA TYR A 67 17.34 -15.84 -4.46
C TYR A 67 17.19 -14.88 -3.27
N GLN A 68 18.29 -14.23 -2.84
CA GLN A 68 18.26 -13.32 -1.69
C GLN A 68 17.39 -12.08 -1.95
N HIS A 69 17.51 -11.48 -3.13
CA HIS A 69 16.74 -10.30 -3.50
C HIS A 69 15.25 -10.62 -3.63
N ARG A 70 14.89 -11.78 -4.19
CA ARG A 70 13.50 -12.23 -4.27
C ARG A 70 12.89 -12.44 -2.89
N LEU A 71 13.55 -13.15 -1.98
CA LEU A 71 13.02 -13.35 -0.62
C LEU A 71 12.76 -12.03 0.10
N LYS A 72 13.69 -11.07 -0.03
CA LYS A 72 13.51 -9.74 0.56
C LYS A 72 12.32 -9.01 -0.06
N MET A 73 12.20 -9.04 -1.38
CA MET A 73 11.08 -8.44 -2.12
C MET A 73 9.75 -9.07 -1.70
N GLU A 74 9.67 -10.39 -1.62
CA GLU A 74 8.46 -11.13 -1.22
C GLU A 74 8.07 -10.83 0.22
N SER A 75 9.03 -10.76 1.15
CA SER A 75 8.78 -10.37 2.55
C SER A 75 8.15 -8.98 2.63
N ILE A 76 8.77 -7.98 1.99
CA ILE A 76 8.26 -6.60 1.99
C ILE A 76 6.91 -6.52 1.30
N GLY A 77 6.72 -7.23 0.18
CA GLY A 77 5.46 -7.28 -0.55
C GLY A 77 4.33 -7.88 0.28
N SER A 78 4.58 -9.00 0.96
CA SER A 78 3.61 -9.62 1.87
C SER A 78 3.21 -8.68 3.01
N GLU A 79 4.18 -8.00 3.62
CA GLU A 79 3.91 -7.03 4.69
C GLU A 79 3.02 -5.87 4.20
N ILE A 80 3.27 -5.35 3.00
CA ILE A 80 2.44 -4.29 2.39
C ILE A 80 1.00 -4.80 2.14
N MET A 81 0.84 -6.00 1.58
CA MET A 81 -0.48 -6.58 1.32
C MET A 81 -1.27 -6.83 2.61
N ASP A 82 -0.59 -7.29 3.66
CA ASP A 82 -1.17 -7.47 4.98
C ASP A 82 -1.61 -6.14 5.60
N ASP A 83 -0.81 -5.08 5.44
CA ASP A 83 -1.16 -3.73 5.90
C ASP A 83 -2.37 -3.16 5.16
N PHE A 84 -2.45 -3.34 3.83
CA PHE A 84 -3.63 -2.91 3.08
C PHE A 84 -4.89 -3.66 3.52
N SER A 85 -4.79 -4.97 3.69
CA SER A 85 -5.90 -5.80 4.17
C SER A 85 -6.35 -5.35 5.56
N ARG A 86 -5.40 -5.06 6.48
CA ARG A 86 -5.72 -4.49 7.80
C ARG A 86 -6.41 -3.13 7.70
N ALA A 87 -5.91 -2.22 6.88
CA ALA A 87 -6.48 -0.89 6.69
C ALA A 87 -7.93 -0.97 6.15
N CYS A 88 -8.19 -1.84 5.17
CA CYS A 88 -9.52 -2.07 4.61
C CYS A 88 -10.49 -2.62 5.66
N ASN A 89 -10.07 -3.64 6.42
CA ASN A 89 -10.86 -4.19 7.53
C ASN A 89 -11.18 -3.15 8.61
N MET A 90 -10.22 -2.29 8.94
CA MET A 90 -10.39 -1.21 9.91
C MET A 90 -11.38 -0.14 9.42
N LEU A 91 -11.34 0.19 8.12
CA LEU A 91 -12.30 1.09 7.49
C LEU A 91 -13.71 0.47 7.50
N ALA A 92 -13.84 -0.80 7.13
CA ALA A 92 -15.11 -1.52 7.15
C ALA A 92 -15.72 -1.58 8.56
N GLU A 93 -14.89 -1.88 9.57
CA GLU A 93 -15.30 -1.86 10.97
C GLU A 93 -15.76 -0.46 11.41
N LEU A 94 -15.02 0.58 11.02
CA LEU A 94 -15.38 1.97 11.32
C LEU A 94 -16.72 2.34 10.68
N LYS A 95 -16.93 2.02 9.40
CA LYS A 95 -18.17 2.29 8.68
C LYS A 95 -19.36 1.61 9.34
N ARG A 96 -19.21 0.37 9.79
CA ARG A 96 -20.26 -0.40 10.48
C ARG A 96 -20.66 0.22 11.82
N LYS A 97 -19.70 0.77 12.57
CA LYS A 97 -19.96 1.38 13.89
C LYS A 97 -20.34 2.85 13.83
N ALA A 98 -20.04 3.52 12.72
CA ALA A 98 -20.32 4.93 12.53
C ALA A 98 -21.82 5.21 12.44
N ASN A 99 -22.24 6.35 12.97
CA ASN A 99 -23.60 6.84 12.78
C ASN A 99 -23.78 7.31 11.32
N PRO A 100 -24.71 6.74 10.54
CA PRO A 100 -24.99 7.18 9.17
C PRO A 100 -25.41 8.65 9.08
N ASP A 101 -26.12 9.15 10.09
CA ASP A 101 -26.69 10.51 10.10
C ASP A 101 -25.67 11.60 10.48
N ASP A 102 -24.50 11.21 11.00
CA ASP A 102 -23.44 12.16 11.34
C ASP A 102 -22.56 12.46 10.12
N GLN A 103 -22.87 13.55 9.44
CA GLN A 103 -22.14 14.02 8.26
C GLN A 103 -20.63 14.20 8.52
N ARG A 104 -20.23 14.60 9.74
CA ARG A 104 -18.82 14.82 10.07
C ARG A 104 -18.05 13.52 10.08
N VAL A 105 -18.65 12.47 10.63
CA VAL A 105 -18.09 11.12 10.64
C VAL A 105 -18.01 10.57 9.21
N GLN A 106 -19.05 10.80 8.39
CA GLN A 106 -19.03 10.39 6.98
C GLN A 106 -17.90 11.08 6.20
N THR A 107 -17.65 12.38 6.41
CA THR A 107 -16.50 13.07 5.79
C THR A 107 -15.15 12.46 6.19
N GLN A 108 -14.99 12.04 7.45
CA GLN A 108 -13.74 11.38 7.87
C GLN A 108 -13.58 10.01 7.21
N ILE A 109 -14.65 9.22 7.12
CA ILE A 109 -14.64 7.91 6.45
C ILE A 109 -14.30 8.07 4.97
N GLN A 110 -14.91 9.04 4.29
CA GLN A 110 -14.59 9.38 2.89
C GLN A 110 -13.10 9.64 2.72
N TYR A 111 -12.56 10.56 3.53
CA TYR A 111 -11.16 10.92 3.48
C TYR A 111 -10.22 9.72 3.66
N ILE A 112 -10.53 8.83 4.61
CA ILE A 112 -9.73 7.62 4.87
C ILE A 112 -9.82 6.66 3.67
N SER A 113 -11.02 6.46 3.13
CA SER A 113 -11.25 5.62 1.95
C SER A 113 -10.44 6.10 0.75
N ASP A 114 -10.48 7.40 0.45
CA ASP A 114 -9.73 7.99 -0.66
C ASP A 114 -8.22 7.82 -0.45
N LYS A 115 -7.76 7.98 0.81
CA LYS A 115 -6.35 7.79 1.16
C LYS A 115 -5.89 6.33 1.01
N ILE A 116 -6.69 5.36 1.44
CA ILE A 116 -6.38 3.92 1.23
C ILE A 116 -6.34 3.62 -0.27
N ARG A 117 -7.35 4.07 -1.04
CA ARG A 117 -7.42 3.85 -2.49
C ARG A 117 -6.19 4.44 -3.20
N GLN A 118 -5.79 5.66 -2.84
CA GLN A 118 -4.61 6.30 -3.40
C GLN A 118 -3.33 5.50 -3.15
N ASP A 119 -3.16 4.97 -1.93
CA ASP A 119 -1.96 4.22 -1.59
C ASP A 119 -1.94 2.82 -2.25
N ILE A 120 -3.11 2.16 -2.37
CA ILE A 120 -3.28 0.92 -3.15
C ILE A 120 -2.93 1.16 -4.62
N GLU A 121 -3.47 2.22 -5.23
CA GLU A 121 -3.20 2.54 -6.63
C GLU A 121 -1.72 2.84 -6.84
N GLY A 122 -1.11 3.56 -5.91
CA GLY A 122 0.32 3.81 -5.94
C GLY A 122 1.15 2.51 -5.93
N TYR A 123 0.76 1.55 -5.10
CA TYR A 123 1.43 0.25 -5.07
C TYR A 123 1.21 -0.56 -6.35
N ARG A 124 -0.01 -0.54 -6.89
CA ARG A 124 -0.38 -1.23 -8.14
C ARG A 124 0.47 -0.76 -9.31
N ILE A 125 0.68 0.55 -9.45
CA ILE A 125 1.54 1.14 -10.48
C ILE A 125 2.99 0.64 -10.31
N LEU A 126 3.52 0.69 -9.09
CA LEU A 126 4.87 0.20 -8.79
C LEU A 126 5.06 -1.27 -9.18
N GLN A 127 4.07 -2.12 -8.88
CA GLN A 127 4.08 -3.54 -9.23
C GLN A 127 3.95 -3.77 -10.74
N SER A 128 3.09 -3.02 -11.43
CA SER A 128 2.94 -3.11 -12.89
C SER A 128 4.22 -2.72 -13.64
N ASP A 129 4.89 -1.66 -13.19
CA ASP A 129 6.18 -1.24 -13.75
C ASP A 129 7.26 -2.30 -13.56
N PHE A 130 7.24 -2.97 -12.40
CA PHE A 130 8.18 -4.04 -12.08
C PHE A 130 7.91 -5.31 -12.90
N ASP A 131 6.65 -5.73 -13.01
CA ASP A 131 6.21 -6.85 -13.85
C ASP A 131 6.66 -6.67 -15.31
N ARG A 132 6.41 -5.49 -15.89
CA ARG A 132 6.85 -5.16 -17.24
C ARG A 132 8.36 -5.31 -17.44
N GLN A 133 9.15 -4.83 -16.48
CA GLN A 133 10.61 -4.94 -16.54
C GLN A 133 11.06 -6.41 -16.46
N MET A 134 10.44 -7.20 -15.59
CA MET A 134 10.72 -8.63 -15.47
C MET A 134 10.37 -9.40 -16.75
N ARG A 135 9.20 -9.15 -17.32
CA ARG A 135 8.75 -9.71 -18.60
C ARG A 135 9.70 -9.35 -19.75
N SER A 136 10.18 -8.11 -19.82
CA SER A 136 11.20 -7.68 -20.78
C SER A 136 12.51 -8.46 -20.63
N GLN A 137 12.95 -8.75 -19.40
CA GLN A 137 14.14 -9.58 -19.18
C GLN A 137 13.96 -11.04 -19.60
N VAL A 138 12.78 -11.62 -19.34
CA VAL A 138 12.44 -12.98 -19.80
C VAL A 138 12.42 -13.01 -21.33
N ARG A 139 11.76 -12.03 -21.97
CA ARG A 139 11.70 -11.86 -23.43
C ARG A 139 13.08 -11.83 -24.07
N ARG A 140 13.97 -10.97 -23.58
CA ARG A 140 15.33 -10.87 -24.10
C ARG A 140 16.10 -12.19 -23.98
N ARG A 141 15.91 -12.93 -22.89
CA ARG A 141 16.55 -14.25 -22.71
C ARG A 141 15.94 -15.31 -23.64
N TYR A 142 14.63 -15.25 -23.86
CA TYR A 142 13.93 -16.14 -24.80
C TYR A 142 14.42 -15.91 -26.24
N GLU A 143 14.56 -14.65 -26.66
CA GLU A 143 15.09 -14.27 -27.99
C GLU A 143 16.53 -14.76 -28.22
N ILE A 144 17.40 -14.66 -27.19
CA ILE A 144 18.77 -15.19 -27.28
C ILE A 144 18.77 -16.73 -27.44
N ALA A 145 17.77 -17.41 -26.87
CA ALA A 145 17.64 -18.86 -26.98
C ALA A 145 17.02 -19.31 -28.31
N HIS A 146 16.22 -18.44 -28.94
CA HIS A 146 15.43 -18.71 -30.13
C HIS A 146 15.64 -17.59 -31.15
N GLU A 147 16.83 -17.54 -31.76
CA GLU A 147 17.25 -16.46 -32.67
C GLU A 147 16.35 -16.32 -33.91
N ASP A 148 15.71 -17.41 -34.35
CA ASP A 148 14.87 -17.48 -35.55
C ASP A 148 13.36 -17.23 -35.28
N ALA A 149 12.97 -17.01 -34.01
CA ALA A 149 11.56 -16.85 -33.65
C ALA A 149 10.99 -15.49 -34.11
N THR A 150 9.79 -15.51 -34.68
CA THR A 150 9.05 -14.28 -35.00
C THR A 150 8.61 -13.57 -33.71
N SER A 151 8.31 -12.27 -33.78
CA SER A 151 7.89 -11.51 -32.59
C SER A 151 6.67 -12.11 -31.89
N GLN A 152 5.71 -12.65 -32.66
CA GLN A 152 4.53 -13.32 -32.11
C GLN A 152 4.87 -14.64 -31.40
N GLU A 153 5.81 -15.42 -31.95
CA GLU A 153 6.28 -16.66 -31.32
C GLU A 153 7.09 -16.38 -30.06
N VAL A 154 7.88 -15.30 -30.04
CA VAL A 154 8.58 -14.83 -28.83
C VAL A 154 7.59 -14.48 -27.73
N ASP A 155 6.56 -13.68 -28.04
CA ASP A 155 5.60 -13.25 -27.02
C ASP A 155 4.82 -14.45 -26.46
N GLN A 156 4.36 -15.37 -27.34
CA GLN A 156 3.69 -16.61 -26.89
C GLN A 156 4.62 -17.51 -26.07
N GLY A 157 5.87 -17.67 -26.52
CA GLY A 157 6.88 -18.46 -25.82
C GLY A 157 7.15 -17.88 -24.43
N VAL A 158 7.33 -16.56 -24.31
CA VAL A 158 7.52 -15.87 -23.03
C VAL A 158 6.35 -16.12 -22.08
N GLU A 159 5.09 -16.05 -22.54
CA GLU A 159 3.95 -16.42 -21.70
C GLU A 159 4.04 -17.90 -21.27
N ASN A 160 4.33 -18.82 -22.19
CA ASN A 160 4.44 -20.25 -21.86
C ASN A 160 5.53 -20.51 -20.80
N VAL A 161 6.66 -19.82 -20.91
CA VAL A 161 7.75 -19.82 -19.92
C VAL A 161 7.25 -19.30 -18.57
N ILE A 162 6.57 -18.15 -18.57
CA ILE A 162 6.04 -17.51 -17.37
C ILE A 162 4.99 -18.41 -16.71
N PHE A 163 4.18 -19.17 -17.45
CA PHE A 163 3.21 -20.10 -16.89
C PHE A 163 3.78 -21.50 -16.61
N GLY A 164 5.06 -21.74 -16.90
CA GLY A 164 5.72 -23.03 -16.68
C GLY A 164 5.24 -24.14 -17.63
N GLN A 165 4.62 -23.78 -18.76
CA GLN A 165 4.14 -24.70 -19.79
C GLN A 165 5.25 -25.10 -20.77
N GLU A 166 6.33 -24.31 -20.83
CA GLU A 166 7.47 -24.53 -21.70
C GLU A 166 8.76 -24.42 -20.89
N GLU A 167 9.60 -25.45 -20.98
CA GLU A 167 10.94 -25.38 -20.43
C GLU A 167 11.83 -24.56 -21.35
N VAL A 168 12.23 -23.38 -20.89
CA VAL A 168 13.20 -22.56 -21.62
C VAL A 168 14.54 -23.30 -21.61
N PHE A 169 15.15 -23.42 -22.78
CA PHE A 169 16.53 -23.87 -23.03
C PHE A 169 16.76 -25.39 -23.17
N SER A 170 17.03 -25.76 -24.43
CA SER A 170 18.13 -26.69 -24.80
C SER A 170 19.06 -25.99 -25.80
N VAL A 171 19.85 -25.01 -25.37
CA VAL A 171 20.81 -24.35 -26.26
C VAL A 171 21.95 -25.32 -26.59
N GLN A 172 22.02 -25.76 -27.86
CA GLN A 172 23.15 -26.54 -28.37
C GLN A 172 24.44 -25.70 -28.29
N GLY A 173 25.39 -26.09 -27.45
CA GLY A 173 26.75 -25.52 -27.45
C GLY A 173 27.15 -24.67 -26.24
N MET A 174 26.26 -24.36 -25.28
CA MET A 174 26.67 -23.81 -23.98
C MET A 174 27.21 -24.91 -23.06
N ARG A 175 28.23 -24.61 -22.24
CA ARG A 175 28.68 -25.52 -21.17
C ARG A 175 27.48 -25.82 -20.27
N SER A 176 27.21 -27.10 -20.02
CA SER A 176 26.05 -27.62 -19.27
C SER A 176 25.66 -26.78 -18.03
N GLU A 177 26.65 -26.36 -17.22
CA GLU A 177 26.43 -25.58 -16.01
C GLU A 177 25.90 -24.16 -16.28
N GLN A 178 26.43 -23.44 -17.26
CA GLN A 178 25.99 -22.07 -17.57
C GLN A 178 24.58 -22.03 -18.17
N ALA A 179 24.21 -23.06 -18.94
CA ALA A 179 22.86 -23.22 -19.46
C ALA A 179 21.86 -23.54 -18.34
N SER A 180 22.25 -24.40 -17.39
CA SER A 180 21.45 -24.73 -16.20
C SER A 180 21.19 -23.49 -15.34
N ASP A 181 22.20 -22.68 -15.08
CA ASP A 181 22.07 -21.46 -14.27
C ASP A 181 21.16 -20.41 -14.92
N ALA A 182 21.32 -20.21 -16.24
CA ALA A 182 20.47 -19.29 -16.99
C ALA A 182 18.99 -19.72 -16.95
N ARG A 183 18.73 -21.03 -17.11
CA ARG A 183 17.38 -21.59 -17.04
C ARG A 183 16.79 -21.47 -15.63
N ALA A 184 17.57 -21.77 -14.59
CA ALA A 184 17.12 -21.60 -13.21
C ALA A 184 16.74 -20.14 -12.91
N ALA A 185 17.55 -19.17 -13.36
CA ALA A 185 17.23 -17.75 -13.20
C ALA A 185 15.92 -17.36 -13.90
N VAL A 186 15.65 -17.87 -15.11
CA VAL A 186 14.40 -17.59 -15.83
C VAL A 186 13.19 -18.18 -15.11
N MET A 187 13.29 -19.42 -14.61
CA MET A 187 12.19 -20.04 -13.85
C MET A 187 11.88 -19.27 -12.55
N GLN A 188 12.93 -18.83 -11.84
CA GLN A 188 12.77 -18.03 -10.62
C GLN A 188 12.12 -16.67 -10.89
N ARG A 189 12.52 -16.01 -11.98
CA ARG A 189 11.92 -14.73 -12.41
C ARG A 189 10.47 -14.89 -12.87
N SER A 190 10.17 -16.00 -13.55
CA SER A 190 8.80 -16.37 -13.93
C SER A 190 7.91 -16.59 -12.71
N ALA A 191 8.44 -17.21 -11.65
CA ALA A 191 7.72 -17.35 -10.38
C ALA A 191 7.43 -15.99 -9.72
N ALA A 192 8.40 -15.08 -9.73
CA ALA A 192 8.21 -13.73 -9.22
C ALA A 192 7.15 -12.95 -10.03
N ILE A 193 7.14 -13.07 -11.36
CA ILE A 193 6.10 -12.48 -12.23
C ILE A 193 4.70 -12.95 -11.82
N ARG A 194 4.49 -14.28 -11.73
CA ARG A 194 3.19 -14.84 -11.32
C ARG A 194 2.75 -14.34 -9.94
N LYS A 195 3.70 -14.16 -9.01
CA LYS A 195 3.40 -13.62 -7.69
C LYS A 195 2.94 -12.17 -7.77
N VAL A 196 3.60 -11.35 -8.58
CA VAL A 196 3.20 -9.95 -8.82
C VAL A 196 1.82 -9.88 -9.48
N GLU A 197 1.52 -10.74 -10.44
CA GLU A 197 0.19 -10.82 -11.06
C GLU A 197 -0.91 -11.15 -10.05
N GLN A 198 -0.65 -12.12 -9.16
CA GLN A 198 -1.57 -12.43 -8.07
C GLN A 198 -1.79 -11.23 -7.15
N ASP A 199 -0.71 -10.50 -6.82
CA ASP A 199 -0.80 -9.31 -5.98
C ASP A 199 -1.59 -8.20 -6.70
N LEU A 200 -1.43 -8.01 -8.01
CA LEU A 200 -2.21 -7.05 -8.81
C LEU A 200 -3.71 -7.38 -8.82
N ILE A 201 -4.09 -8.65 -8.91
CA ILE A 201 -5.49 -9.10 -8.78
C ILE A 201 -6.01 -8.75 -7.39
N THR A 202 -5.25 -9.11 -6.34
CA THR A 202 -5.64 -8.83 -4.94
C THR A 202 -5.79 -7.33 -4.68
N LEU A 203 -4.91 -6.49 -5.24
CA LEU A 203 -5.01 -5.03 -5.13
C LEU A 203 -6.27 -4.48 -5.81
N ALA A 204 -6.67 -5.06 -6.95
CA ALA A 204 -7.92 -4.69 -7.61
C ALA A 204 -9.13 -5.04 -6.74
N GLU A 205 -9.14 -6.23 -6.11
CA GLU A 205 -10.19 -6.65 -5.18
C GLU A 205 -10.27 -5.71 -3.95
N LEU A 206 -9.13 -5.39 -3.32
CA LEU A 206 -9.08 -4.45 -2.19
C LEU A 206 -9.57 -3.06 -2.58
N SER A 207 -9.21 -2.58 -3.77
CA SER A 207 -9.69 -1.30 -4.30
C SER A 207 -11.22 -1.29 -4.49
N GLN A 208 -11.78 -2.39 -4.99
CA GLN A 208 -13.23 -2.57 -5.13
C GLN A 208 -13.92 -2.63 -3.76
N GLU A 209 -13.34 -3.32 -2.78
CA GLU A 209 -13.87 -3.39 -1.42
C GLU A 209 -13.96 -1.99 -0.79
N VAL A 210 -12.89 -1.20 -0.88
CA VAL A 210 -12.87 0.18 -0.39
C VAL A 210 -13.90 1.04 -1.12
N ALA A 211 -14.04 0.87 -2.44
CA ALA A 211 -15.05 1.58 -3.22
C ALA A 211 -16.48 1.22 -2.83
N ALA A 212 -16.75 -0.03 -2.44
CA ALA A 212 -18.08 -0.44 -1.99
C ALA A 212 -18.46 0.17 -0.63
N LEU A 213 -17.48 0.51 0.22
CA LEU A 213 -17.72 1.12 1.54
C LEU A 213 -18.18 2.60 1.46
N VAL A 214 -18.02 3.21 0.29
CA VAL A 214 -18.29 4.63 0.07
C VAL A 214 -19.23 4.81 -1.13
N GLN A 215 -20.36 5.48 -0.94
CA GLN A 215 -21.34 5.78 -2.02
C GLN A 215 -20.86 6.90 -2.96
N GLN A 216 -19.64 6.81 -3.47
CA GLN A 216 -19.15 7.67 -4.53
C GLN A 216 -18.56 6.78 -5.63
N GLN A 217 -19.39 6.49 -6.62
CA GLN A 217 -18.95 5.92 -7.89
C GLN A 217 -18.50 7.06 -8.80
N GLU A 218 -17.22 7.07 -9.13
CA GLU A 218 -16.67 7.34 -10.46
C GLU A 218 -15.14 7.27 -10.36
N TYR A 219 -14.58 6.10 -10.64
CA TYR A 219 -13.20 6.03 -11.10
C TYR A 219 -13.22 5.20 -12.37
N ALA A 220 -12.83 5.83 -13.48
CA ALA A 220 -12.52 5.12 -14.70
C ALA A 220 -11.42 4.10 -14.34
N VAL A 221 -11.69 2.82 -14.58
CA VAL A 221 -10.66 1.79 -14.58
C VAL A 221 -9.60 2.26 -15.57
N VAL A 222 -8.45 2.73 -15.07
CA VAL A 222 -7.37 3.16 -15.95
C VAL A 222 -6.84 1.90 -16.63
N ASP A 223 -7.15 1.77 -17.92
CA ASP A 223 -6.61 0.71 -18.78
C ASP A 223 -5.08 0.73 -18.70
N ILE A 224 -4.55 -0.40 -18.21
CA ILE A 224 -3.15 -0.60 -17.84
C ILE A 224 -2.21 -0.51 -19.05
N GLU A 225 -2.75 -0.73 -20.25
CA GLU A 225 -1.96 -0.75 -21.49
C GLU A 225 -1.48 0.62 -21.97
N ARG A 226 -2.06 1.74 -21.50
CA ARG A 226 -1.73 3.08 -22.03
C ARG A 226 -1.23 4.10 -20.99
N GLY A 227 -1.38 3.84 -19.68
CA GLY A 227 -1.15 4.83 -18.62
C GLY A 227 0.27 4.90 -18.02
N ALA A 228 1.17 3.99 -18.36
CA ALA A 228 2.46 3.90 -17.67
C ALA A 228 3.42 5.07 -17.93
N ASP A 229 3.35 5.70 -19.11
CA ASP A 229 4.26 6.79 -19.47
C ASP A 229 3.88 8.12 -18.79
N GLU A 230 2.59 8.39 -18.57
CA GLU A 230 2.13 9.60 -17.87
C GLU A 230 2.24 9.48 -16.34
N THR A 231 2.10 8.26 -15.82
CA THR A 231 2.12 7.99 -14.38
C THR A 231 3.52 8.09 -13.79
N HIS A 232 4.58 7.78 -14.56
CA HIS A 232 5.97 7.86 -14.12
C HIS A 232 6.38 9.29 -13.69
N LYS A 233 5.86 10.34 -14.35
CA LYS A 233 6.12 11.75 -13.96
C LYS A 233 5.41 12.15 -12.66
N ASN A 234 4.17 11.72 -12.46
CA ASN A 234 3.43 11.98 -11.22
C ASN A 234 4.04 11.22 -10.03
N PHE A 235 4.61 10.03 -10.28
CA PHE A 235 5.29 9.26 -9.24
C PHE A 235 6.64 9.82 -8.81
N GLN A 236 7.39 10.49 -9.70
CA GLN A 236 8.60 11.22 -9.30
C GLN A 236 8.26 12.41 -8.39
N GLN A 237 7.16 13.13 -8.66
CA GLN A 237 6.67 14.17 -7.75
C GLN A 237 6.15 13.57 -6.44
N ALA A 238 5.46 12.42 -6.48
CA ALA A 238 5.09 11.69 -5.27
C ALA A 238 6.33 11.31 -4.44
N ASN A 239 7.41 10.82 -5.07
CA ASN A 239 8.69 10.54 -4.40
C ASN A 239 9.28 11.76 -3.67
N ASP A 240 9.24 12.95 -4.27
CA ASP A 240 9.65 14.20 -3.58
C ASP A 240 8.76 14.51 -2.37
N HIS A 241 7.47 14.17 -2.43
CA HIS A 241 6.55 14.24 -1.30
C HIS A 241 6.80 13.13 -0.26
N LEU A 242 7.22 11.93 -0.68
CA LEU A 242 7.58 10.80 0.20
C LEU A 242 8.86 11.11 0.99
N ASP A 243 9.88 11.66 0.35
CA ASP A 243 11.11 12.10 1.02
C ASP A 243 10.85 13.21 2.03
N LYS A 244 9.95 14.15 1.70
CA LYS A 244 9.45 15.17 2.64
C LYS A 244 8.62 14.54 3.76
N GLY A 245 7.81 13.52 3.48
CA GLY A 245 7.01 12.76 4.45
C GLY A 245 7.86 11.99 5.44
N ILE A 246 8.88 11.26 4.98
CA ILE A 246 9.85 10.55 5.83
C ILE A 246 10.67 11.55 6.66
N LYS A 247 11.11 12.67 6.07
CA LYS A 247 11.72 13.76 6.84
C LYS A 247 10.76 14.35 7.87
N SER A 248 9.49 14.52 7.53
CA SER A 248 8.45 15.03 8.44
C SER A 248 8.19 14.06 9.60
N VAL A 249 8.08 12.75 9.35
CA VAL A 249 7.89 11.72 10.38
C VAL A 249 9.13 11.59 11.27
N ARG A 250 10.34 11.61 10.69
CA ARG A 250 11.60 11.66 11.45
C ARG A 250 11.68 12.91 12.32
N ASN A 251 11.28 14.05 11.79
CA ASN A 251 11.26 15.31 12.53
C ASN A 251 10.19 15.29 13.62
N ALA A 252 9.00 14.76 13.38
CA ALA A 252 7.94 14.64 14.38
C ALA A 252 8.39 13.83 15.61
N ARG A 253 9.22 12.79 15.41
CA ARG A 253 9.87 12.07 16.52
C ARG A 253 10.85 12.98 17.28
N LYS A 254 11.69 13.76 16.59
CA LYS A 254 12.63 14.72 17.22
C LYS A 254 11.91 15.81 18.02
N TRP A 255 10.86 16.40 17.46
CA TRP A 255 10.07 17.46 18.09
C TRP A 255 9.32 16.97 19.34
N LYS A 256 8.88 15.70 19.38
CA LYS A 256 8.30 15.08 20.59
C LYS A 256 9.29 15.08 21.75
N TRP A 257 10.56 14.75 21.53
CA TRP A 257 11.58 14.75 22.59
C TRP A 257 11.93 16.16 23.06
N TRP A 258 11.96 17.13 22.14
CA TRP A 258 12.13 18.54 22.49
C TRP A 258 10.99 19.07 23.35
N ALA A 259 9.73 18.77 23.01
CA ALA A 259 8.58 19.14 23.82
C ALA A 259 8.63 18.50 25.23
N LEU A 260 9.08 17.24 25.33
CA LEU A 260 9.23 16.53 26.61
C LEU A 260 10.33 17.16 27.49
N PHE A 261 11.43 17.61 26.87
CA PHE A 261 12.52 18.30 27.57
C PHE A 261 12.08 19.68 28.08
N ILE A 262 11.38 20.45 27.24
CA ILE A 262 10.85 21.78 27.60
C ILE A 262 9.81 21.65 28.72
N CYS A 263 8.88 20.69 28.63
CA CYS A 263 7.89 20.46 29.68
C CYS A 263 8.57 20.06 30.99
N ARG A 264 9.56 19.16 30.98
CA ARG A 264 10.30 18.74 32.18
C ARG A 264 11.04 19.89 32.86
N GLU A 265 11.67 20.77 32.09
CA GLU A 265 12.34 21.97 32.58
C GLU A 265 11.34 22.95 33.23
N TYR A 266 10.17 23.13 32.59
CA TYR A 266 9.13 24.03 33.08
C TYR A 266 8.50 23.55 34.39
N THR A 267 8.30 22.25 34.56
CA THR A 267 7.79 21.68 35.81
C THR A 267 8.81 21.80 36.95
N SER A 268 10.12 21.73 36.64
CA SER A 268 11.19 21.90 37.64
C SER A 268 11.28 23.34 38.15
N ARG A 269 11.21 24.34 37.26
CA ARG A 269 11.28 25.76 37.64
C ARG A 269 10.03 26.27 38.40
N ARG A 270 8.88 25.64 38.18
CA ARG A 270 7.65 25.96 38.93
C ARG A 270 7.66 25.43 40.36
N PHE A 271 8.50 24.44 40.67
CA PHE A 271 8.60 23.88 42.01
C PHE A 271 9.53 24.71 42.92
N GLU A 272 10.59 25.32 42.37
CA GLU A 272 11.53 26.18 43.12
C GLU A 272 10.95 27.55 43.53
N SER A 273 9.84 27.99 42.92
CA SER A 273 9.14 29.24 43.28
C SER A 273 8.13 29.09 44.43
N PHE A 274 7.98 27.88 44.99
CA PHE A 274 7.13 27.60 46.15
C PHE A 274 7.92 27.25 47.43
N THR A 275 9.25 27.29 47.38
CA THR A 275 10.15 27.01 48.51
C THR A 275 11.05 28.20 48.87
N ASN A 276 10.54 29.43 48.71
CA ASN A 276 11.03 30.64 49.35
C ASN A 276 9.85 31.45 49.88
#